data_AF-Q6WRJ5-F1
#
_entry.id   AF-Q6WRJ5-F1
#
_cell.length_a   1.000
_cell.length_b   1.000
_cell.length_c   1.000
_cell.angle_alpha   90.00
_cell.angle_beta   90.00
_cell.angle_gamma   90.00
#
_symmetry.space_group_name_H-M   'P 1'
#
loop_
_entity.id
_entity.type
_entity.pdbx_description
1 polymer ?
#
loop_
_entity_poly.entity_id
_entity_poly.type
_entity_poly.pdbx_seq_one_letter_code
_entity_poly.pdbx_strand_id
1 'polypeptide(L)'
;THWKHGGIVGVLGYGGGVIGRYSDIPDQFPDVAHLHTMRINQPAGWFYDSKAIRTLWHIWERHGSGLTNMHGSTGDIVLLG
;
A
#
# COMPACT_ATOMS: atom_id res chain seq x y z
N THR A 1 18.57 -4.54 5.55
CA THR A 1 17.12 -4.25 5.54
C THR A 1 16.54 -4.75 6.84
N HIS A 2 15.57 -4.04 7.44
CA HIS A 2 14.92 -4.40 8.72
C HIS A 2 13.51 -4.95 8.52
N TRP A 3 13.35 -5.68 7.42
CA TRP A 3 12.10 -6.31 7.04
C TRP A 3 12.32 -7.81 6.92
N LYS A 4 11.42 -8.60 7.51
CA LYS A 4 11.43 -10.06 7.35
C LYS A 4 11.19 -10.45 5.89
N HIS A 5 11.62 -11.67 5.56
CA HIS A 5 11.37 -12.26 4.26
C HIS A 5 9.87 -12.50 4.04
N GLY A 6 9.36 -12.07 2.87
CA GLY A 6 8.00 -12.36 2.42
C GLY A 6 6.87 -11.85 3.33
N GLY A 7 5.71 -12.47 3.13
CA GLY A 7 4.44 -12.18 3.79
C GLY A 7 3.27 -12.48 2.85
N ILE A 8 2.38 -13.39 3.24
CA ILE A 8 1.20 -13.77 2.43
C ILE A 8 -0.03 -13.18 3.09
N VAL A 9 -0.59 -12.16 2.46
CA VAL A 9 -1.83 -11.47 2.84
C VAL A 9 -2.56 -11.05 1.58
N GLY A 10 -3.88 -10.86 1.66
CA GLY A 10 -4.71 -10.49 0.52
C GLY A 10 -6.14 -10.17 0.92
N VAL A 11 -6.99 -9.94 -0.08
CA VAL A 11 -8.43 -9.72 0.11
C VAL A 11 -9.20 -10.94 -0.40
N LEU A 12 -10.35 -11.23 0.22
CA LEU A 12 -11.18 -12.37 -0.16
C LEU A 12 -11.54 -12.32 -1.66
N GLY A 13 -11.36 -13.44 -2.35
CA GLY A 13 -11.65 -13.56 -3.78
C GLY A 13 -10.50 -13.18 -4.72
N TYR A 14 -9.40 -12.60 -4.22
CA TYR A 14 -8.24 -12.23 -5.03
C TYR A 14 -6.97 -12.94 -4.57
N GLY A 15 -6.18 -13.45 -5.53
CA GLY A 15 -4.92 -14.14 -5.26
C GLY A 15 -3.68 -13.23 -5.22
N GLY A 16 -3.84 -11.91 -5.36
CA GLY A 16 -2.75 -10.95 -5.42
C GLY A 16 -3.22 -9.51 -5.28
N GLY A 17 -2.29 -8.55 -5.38
CA GLY A 17 -2.55 -7.12 -5.24
C GLY A 17 -2.14 -6.51 -3.89
N VAL A 18 -1.89 -7.35 -2.88
CA VAL A 18 -1.30 -6.93 -1.59
C VAL A 18 0.04 -7.63 -1.39
N ILE A 19 1.07 -6.86 -1.03
CA ILE A 19 2.40 -7.38 -0.72
C ILE A 19 2.59 -7.33 0.80
N GLY A 20 2.60 -8.50 1.43
CA GLY A 20 2.86 -8.63 2.85
C GLY A 20 4.30 -8.25 3.20
N ARG A 21 4.44 -7.51 4.30
CA ARG A 21 5.73 -7.07 4.84
C ARG A 21 5.61 -6.89 6.35
N TYR A 22 6.63 -7.39 7.06
CA TYR A 22 6.68 -7.39 8.52
C TYR A 22 8.05 -6.91 8.99
N SER A 23 8.09 -6.05 10.01
CA SER A 23 9.35 -5.61 10.64
C SER A 23 10.09 -6.79 11.27
N ASP A 24 11.42 -6.80 11.20
CA ASP A 24 12.24 -7.78 11.92
C ASP A 24 12.49 -7.41 13.40
N ILE A 25 12.14 -6.18 13.78
CA ILE A 25 12.27 -5.62 15.14
C ILE A 25 10.93 -4.97 15.61
N PRO A 26 9.83 -5.75 15.65
CA PRO A 26 8.49 -5.21 15.94
C PRO A 26 8.36 -4.59 17.34
N ASP A 27 9.14 -5.05 18.32
CA ASP A 27 9.07 -4.52 19.68
C ASP A 27 9.63 -3.09 19.79
N GLN A 28 10.58 -2.74 18.91
CA GLN A 28 11.14 -1.38 18.86
C GLN A 28 10.28 -0.44 18.02
N PHE A 29 9.63 -0.95 16.97
CA PHE A 29 8.80 -0.19 16.04
C PHE A 29 7.44 -0.86 15.83
N PRO A 30 6.56 -0.82 16.84
CA PRO A 30 5.30 -1.56 16.82
C PRO A 30 4.33 -1.07 15.73
N ASP A 31 4.31 0.22 15.42
CA ASP A 31 3.41 0.81 14.42
C ASP A 31 3.68 0.33 12.98
N VAL A 32 4.87 -0.23 12.73
CA VAL A 32 5.25 -0.82 11.45
C VAL A 32 5.58 -2.31 11.57
N ALA A 33 5.13 -2.95 12.66
CA ALA A 33 5.21 -4.40 12.78
C ALA A 33 4.60 -5.07 11.55
N HIS A 34 3.50 -4.50 11.04
CA HIS A 34 2.89 -4.81 9.75
C HIS A 34 2.94 -3.55 8.88
N LEU A 35 3.50 -3.65 7.66
CA LEU A 35 3.58 -2.51 6.73
C LEU A 35 3.26 -2.97 5.30
N HIS A 36 2.02 -3.37 5.08
CA HIS A 36 1.61 -4.03 3.84
C HIS A 36 1.41 -3.03 2.71
N THR A 37 1.82 -3.39 1.49
CA THR A 37 1.62 -2.53 0.33
C THR A 37 0.38 -2.97 -0.44
N MET A 38 -0.53 -2.04 -0.75
CA MET A 38 -1.65 -2.29 -1.66
C MET A 38 -1.37 -1.65 -3.02
N ARG A 39 -1.55 -2.42 -4.10
CA ARG A 39 -1.45 -1.92 -5.47
C ARG A 39 -2.85 -1.63 -6.01
N ILE A 40 -3.10 -0.37 -6.36
CA ILE A 40 -4.39 0.12 -6.81
C ILE A 40 -4.30 0.46 -8.30
N ASN A 41 -5.24 -0.08 -9.08
CA ASN A 41 -5.29 0.12 -10.51
C ASN A 41 -5.51 1.60 -10.87
N GLN A 42 -4.63 2.14 -11.69
CA GLN A 42 -4.64 3.50 -12.20
C GLN A 42 -5.48 3.64 -13.48
N PRO A 43 -5.99 4.85 -13.80
CA PRO A 43 -6.46 5.16 -15.15
C PRO A 43 -5.31 5.13 -16.16
N ALA A 44 -5.63 4.76 -17.41
CA ALA A 44 -4.69 4.81 -18.52
C ALA A 44 -4.14 6.23 -18.70
N GLY A 45 -2.81 6.35 -18.84
CA GLY A 45 -2.13 7.64 -18.96
C GLY A 45 -2.03 8.45 -17.66
N TRP A 46 -2.46 7.90 -16.52
CA TRP A 46 -2.36 8.54 -15.19
C TRP A 46 -3.01 9.93 -15.09
N PHE A 47 -4.07 10.18 -15.85
CA PHE A 47 -4.86 11.41 -15.73
C PHE A 47 -5.94 11.25 -14.67
N TYR A 48 -5.99 12.21 -13.74
CA TYR A 48 -6.94 12.23 -12.64
C TYR A 48 -7.62 13.59 -12.52
N ASP A 49 -8.87 13.59 -12.07
CA ASP A 49 -9.47 14.79 -11.50
C ASP A 49 -9.15 14.88 -9.99
N SER A 50 -9.26 16.10 -9.45
CA SER A 50 -8.95 16.34 -8.03
C SER A 50 -9.89 15.61 -7.06
N LYS A 51 -11.09 15.23 -7.49
CA LYS A 51 -12.07 14.53 -6.66
C LYS A 51 -11.68 13.06 -6.49
N ALA A 52 -11.26 12.40 -7.56
CA ALA A 52 -10.79 11.02 -7.58
C ALA A 52 -9.55 10.89 -6.69
N ILE A 53 -8.60 11.81 -6.83
CA ILE A 53 -7.43 11.89 -5.97
C ILE A 53 -7.89 12.05 -4.51
N ARG A 54 -8.56 13.14 -4.12
CA ARG A 54 -8.94 13.35 -2.71
C ARG A 54 -9.70 12.17 -2.10
N THR A 55 -10.57 11.52 -2.87
CA THR A 55 -11.29 10.31 -2.42
C THR A 55 -10.32 9.19 -2.01
N LEU A 56 -9.34 8.86 -2.84
CA LEU A 56 -8.34 7.84 -2.53
C LEU A 56 -7.52 8.20 -1.27
N TRP A 57 -7.19 9.47 -1.06
CA TRP A 57 -6.37 9.92 0.08
C TRP A 57 -7.18 9.89 1.36
N HIS A 58 -8.45 10.28 1.35
CA HIS A 58 -9.32 10.16 2.52
C HIS A 58 -9.53 8.70 2.95
N ILE A 59 -9.60 7.78 1.99
CA ILE A 59 -9.63 6.34 2.29
C ILE A 59 -8.30 5.92 2.92
N TRP A 60 -7.18 6.34 2.32
CA TRP A 60 -5.85 5.91 2.78
C TRP A 60 -5.46 6.49 4.13
N GLU A 61 -5.74 7.76 4.39
CA GLU A 61 -5.54 8.42 5.69
C GLU A 61 -6.31 7.72 6.81
N ARG A 62 -7.49 7.18 6.52
CA ARG A 62 -8.30 6.45 7.50
C ARG A 62 -7.77 5.04 7.79
N HIS A 63 -7.16 4.39 6.81
CA HIS A 63 -6.93 2.94 6.85
C HIS A 63 -5.47 2.50 6.73
N GLY A 64 -4.55 3.40 6.43
CA GLY A 64 -3.13 3.11 6.29
C GLY A 64 -2.26 4.25 6.80
N SER A 65 -1.01 4.26 6.35
CA SER A 65 0.04 5.15 6.87
C SER A 65 -0.02 6.59 6.33
N GLY A 66 -0.81 6.84 5.28
CA GLY A 66 -0.76 8.08 4.52
C GLY A 66 0.41 8.19 3.53
N LEU A 67 1.34 7.23 3.53
CA LEU A 67 2.46 7.19 2.58
C LEU A 67 2.06 6.53 1.27
N THR A 68 2.53 7.06 0.15
CA THR A 68 2.22 6.53 -1.19
C THR A 68 3.41 6.64 -2.13
N ASN A 69 3.42 5.81 -3.17
CA ASN A 69 4.18 6.10 -4.39
C ASN A 69 3.18 6.38 -5.52
N MET A 70 3.41 7.48 -6.23
CA MET A 70 2.65 7.91 -7.42
C MET A 70 3.64 7.95 -8.59
N HIS A 71 4.01 6.82 -9.19
CA HIS A 71 3.40 5.48 -9.17
C HIS A 71 4.44 4.38 -8.91
N GLY A 72 4.01 3.13 -8.78
CA GLY A 72 4.90 1.98 -8.93
C GLY A 72 5.42 1.88 -10.38
N SER A 73 6.57 1.23 -10.59
CA SER A 73 7.20 1.18 -11.93
C SER A 73 6.34 0.50 -13.01
N THR A 74 5.43 -0.40 -12.63
CA THR A 74 4.46 -1.02 -13.54
C THR A 74 3.26 -0.10 -13.84
N GLY A 75 3.00 0.89 -12.99
CA GLY A 75 1.97 1.91 -13.18
C GLY A 75 0.98 2.03 -12.03
N ASP A 76 0.88 1.05 -11.13
CA ASP A 76 -0.07 1.04 -10.00
C ASP A 76 0.10 2.26 -9.10
N ILE A 77 -1.01 2.78 -8.55
CA ILE A 77 -0.93 3.61 -7.35
C ILE A 77 -0.51 2.69 -6.20
N VAL A 78 0.49 3.11 -5.43
CA VAL A 78 1.01 2.32 -4.32
C VAL A 78 0.58 2.97 -3.02
N LEU A 79 -0.27 2.28 -2.26
CA LEU A 79 -0.59 2.63 -0.88
C LEU A 79 0.38 1.86 0.03
N LEU A 80 1.26 2.58 0.72
CA LEU A 80 2.43 2.01 1.39
C LEU A 80 2.22 1.90 2.90
N GLY A 81 1.84 0.72 3.40
CA GLY A 81 1.73 0.46 4.83
C GLY A 81 0.33 0.68 5.35
#